data_AF-A0A357YBD6-F1
#
_entry.id   AF-A0A357YBD6-F1
#
_cell.length_a   1.000
_cell.length_b   1.000
_cell.length_c   1.000
_cell.angle_alpha   90.00
_cell.angle_beta   90.00
_cell.angle_gamma   90.00
#
_symmetry.space_group_name_H-M   'P 1'
#
loop_
_entity.id
_entity.type
_entity.pdbx_description
1 polymer ?
#
loop_
_entity_poly.entity_id
_entity_poly.type
_entity_poly.pdbx_seq_one_letter_code
_entity_poly.pdbx_strand_id
1 'polypeptide(L)'
;MLLPPKDHAVGKMPAKQLLLHEEVLANGLHLRCREAGNRYFGDYHRVVVAVEIHLPLDHHGLGKLDPALLARARARYGASLVTHKTLERMGVAGAEVTQVQQ
;
A
#
# COMPACT_ATOMS: atom_id res chain seq x y z
N MET A 1 -26.68 -5.96 12.68
CA MET A 1 -25.50 -5.08 12.96
C MET A 1 -24.28 -5.77 12.36
N LEU A 2 -23.81 -5.31 11.20
CA LEU A 2 -22.55 -5.80 10.62
C LEU A 2 -21.41 -5.10 11.35
N LEU A 3 -20.60 -5.89 12.07
CA LEU A 3 -19.35 -5.42 12.67
C LEU A 3 -18.43 -4.86 11.57
N PRO A 4 -17.69 -3.77 11.82
CA PRO A 4 -16.66 -3.33 10.89
C PRO A 4 -15.59 -4.42 10.76
N PRO A 5 -15.02 -4.63 9.57
CA PRO A 5 -13.91 -5.57 9.40
C PRO A 5 -12.73 -5.13 10.28
N LYS A 6 -12.12 -6.13 10.93
CA LYS A 6 -10.95 -6.00 11.81
C LYS A 6 -9.89 -5.12 11.19
N ASP A 7 -9.38 -4.19 11.99
CA ASP A 7 -8.25 -3.29 11.77
C ASP A 7 -7.32 -3.69 10.60
N HIS A 8 -7.62 -3.18 9.40
CA HIS A 8 -6.54 -2.79 8.52
C HIS A 8 -5.95 -1.53 9.13
N ALA A 9 -4.96 -1.72 10.01
CA ALA A 9 -4.20 -0.64 10.60
C ALA A 9 -3.86 0.37 9.50
N VAL A 10 -4.40 1.58 9.61
CA VAL A 10 -3.93 2.75 8.88
C VAL A 10 -2.55 3.04 9.44
N GLY A 11 -1.56 2.25 9.00
CA GLY A 11 -0.20 2.34 9.46
C GLY A 11 0.37 3.67 9.01
N LYS A 12 0.73 4.54 9.96
CA LYS A 12 1.55 5.71 9.66
C LYS A 12 2.80 5.27 8.91
N MET A 13 3.08 5.88 7.77
CA MET A 13 4.34 5.69 7.05
C MET A 13 5.50 6.18 7.92
N PRO A 14 6.59 5.40 8.07
CA PRO A 14 7.76 5.83 8.83
C PRO A 14 8.55 6.90 8.05
N ALA A 15 9.21 7.80 8.80
CA ALA A 15 9.55 9.16 8.37
C ALA A 15 10.71 9.31 7.37
N LYS A 16 11.32 8.23 6.88
CA LYS A 16 12.40 8.33 5.86
C LYS A 16 12.56 7.01 5.10
N GLN A 17 11.84 6.88 4.00
CA GLN A 17 11.87 5.70 3.15
C GLN A 17 12.17 6.09 1.70
N LEU A 18 13.11 5.37 1.07
CA LEU A 18 13.49 5.57 -0.32
C LEU A 18 12.28 5.31 -1.23
N LEU A 19 11.95 6.26 -2.11
CA LEU A 19 10.95 6.03 -3.15
C LEU A 19 11.55 5.06 -4.18
N LEU A 20 10.95 3.89 -4.32
CA LEU A 20 11.37 2.85 -5.26
C LEU A 20 10.66 3.00 -6.61
N HIS A 21 9.37 3.37 -6.57
CA HIS A 21 8.53 3.48 -7.76
C HIS A 21 7.38 4.46 -7.49
N GLU A 22 6.98 5.23 -8.50
CA GLU A 22 5.80 6.09 -8.49
C GLU A 22 5.12 6.00 -9.85
N GLU A 23 3.81 5.78 -9.85
CA GLU A 23 3.04 5.59 -11.07
C GLU A 23 1.58 6.01 -10.91
N VAL A 24 1.07 6.72 -11.91
CA VAL A 24 -0.37 6.97 -12.07
C VAL A 24 -0.92 5.95 -13.05
N LEU A 25 -1.78 5.07 -12.56
CA LEU A 25 -2.43 4.05 -13.37
C LEU A 25 -3.51 4.67 -14.27
N ALA A 26 -3.85 3.97 -15.36
CA ALA A 26 -4.90 4.41 -16.30
C ALA A 26 -6.28 4.63 -15.65
N ASN A 27 -6.53 4.03 -14.49
CA ASN A 27 -7.77 4.20 -13.72
C ASN A 27 -7.73 5.39 -12.74
N GLY A 28 -6.65 6.17 -12.72
CA GLY A 28 -6.48 7.35 -11.88
C GLY A 28 -5.90 7.09 -10.49
N LEU A 29 -5.57 5.84 -10.15
CA LEU A 29 -4.87 5.54 -8.91
C LEU A 29 -3.43 6.00 -9.00
N HIS A 30 -2.98 6.71 -7.98
CA HIS A 30 -1.59 7.09 -7.82
C HIS A 30 -0.93 6.19 -6.79
N LEU A 31 0.07 5.43 -7.24
CA LEU A 31 0.83 4.49 -6.43
C LEU A 31 2.19 5.08 -6.10
N ARG A 32 2.59 4.98 -4.82
CA ARG A 32 3.96 5.26 -4.38
C ARG A 32 4.49 4.08 -3.58
N CYS A 33 5.51 3.42 -4.12
CA CYS A 33 6.19 2.30 -3.47
C CYS A 33 7.45 2.81 -2.79
N ARG A 34 7.60 2.55 -1.49
CA ARG A 34 8.78 2.93 -0.73
C ARG A 34 9.41 1.73 -0.06
N GLU A 35 10.73 1.74 0.04
CA GLU A 35 11.46 0.74 0.81
C GLU A 35 11.12 0.89 2.30
N ALA A 36 10.61 -0.18 2.90
CA ALA A 36 10.22 -0.24 4.30
C ALA A 36 11.00 -1.30 5.09
N GLY A 37 12.05 -1.85 4.50
CA GLY A 37 12.87 -2.88 5.10
C GLY A 37 13.73 -2.36 6.25
N ASN A 38 13.93 -3.19 7.27
CA ASN A 38 15.02 -3.04 8.22
C ASN A 38 16.15 -3.97 7.77
N ARG A 39 17.38 -3.46 7.66
CA ARG A 39 18.56 -4.32 7.47
C ARG A 39 18.80 -5.07 8.79
N TYR A 40 18.56 -6.37 8.78
CA TYR A 40 18.93 -7.24 9.88
C TYR A 40 20.39 -7.68 9.73
N PHE A 41 21.04 -7.97 10.86
CA PHE A 41 22.39 -8.53 10.90
C PHE A 41 22.32 -10.03 10.57
N GLY A 42 23.03 -10.48 9.53
CA GLY A 42 23.05 -11.88 9.05
C GLY A 42 22.60 -12.05 7.59
N ASP A 43 22.56 -13.28 7.09
CA ASP A 43 22.29 -13.64 5.68
C ASP A 43 20.79 -13.65 5.30
N TYR A 44 19.92 -13.22 6.21
CA TYR A 44 18.48 -13.13 5.97
C TYR A 44 18.10 -11.72 5.53
N HIS A 45 17.60 -11.61 4.30
CA HIS A 45 17.12 -10.35 3.75
C HIS A 45 15.58 -10.34 3.73
N ARG A 46 14.96 -9.59 4.65
CA ARG A 46 13.53 -9.28 4.57
C ARG A 46 13.34 -8.02 3.73
N VAL A 47 12.79 -8.19 2.52
CA VAL A 47 12.37 -7.07 1.67
C VAL A 47 10.96 -6.68 2.06
N VAL A 48 10.77 -5.44 2.48
CA VAL A 48 9.47 -4.86 2.80
C VAL A 48 9.28 -3.63 1.93
N VAL A 49 8.16 -3.55 1.23
CA VAL A 49 7.76 -2.40 0.42
C VAL A 49 6.43 -1.87 0.96
N ALA A 50 6.40 -0.59 1.34
CA ALA A 50 5.17 0.11 1.64
C ALA A 50 4.60 0.73 0.36
N VAL A 51 3.37 0.39 0.02
CA VAL A 51 2.63 0.93 -1.12
C VAL A 51 1.59 1.90 -0.58
N GLU A 52 1.76 3.18 -0.85
CA GLU A 52 0.72 4.19 -0.69
C GLU A 52 -0.13 4.24 -1.95
N ILE A 53 -1.45 4.18 -1.76
CA ILE A 53 -2.45 4.21 -2.83
C ILE A 53 -3.30 5.46 -2.60
N HIS A 54 -3.25 6.37 -3.56
CA HIS A 54 -4.00 7.62 -3.53
C HIS A 54 -5.06 7.62 -4.63
N LEU A 55 -6.31 7.89 -4.23
CA LEU A 55 -7.45 8.01 -5.12
C LEU A 55 -8.06 9.42 -4.99
N PRO A 56 -7.90 10.28 -6.01
CA PRO A 56 -8.64 11.53 -6.10
C PRO A 56 -10.15 11.25 -6.21
N LEU A 57 -10.96 11.85 -5.34
CA LEU A 57 -12.42 11.63 -5.32
C LEU A 57 -13.18 12.47 -6.36
N ASP A 58 -12.47 13.31 -7.10
CA ASP A 58 -12.92 14.03 -8.30
C ASP A 58 -12.56 13.31 -9.61
N HIS A 59 -11.89 12.15 -9.53
CA HIS A 59 -11.48 11.41 -10.72
C HIS A 59 -12.67 10.99 -11.59
N HIS A 60 -12.59 11.26 -12.90
CA HIS A 60 -13.66 11.02 -13.87
C HIS A 60 -14.14 9.57 -13.92
N GLY A 61 -13.24 8.61 -13.67
CA GLY A 61 -13.57 7.17 -13.61
C GLY A 61 -14.55 6.80 -12.50
N LEU A 62 -14.74 7.66 -11.49
CA LEU A 62 -15.70 7.46 -10.41
C LEU A 62 -17.13 7.91 -10.77
N GLY A 63 -17.35 8.56 -11.92
CA GLY A 63 -18.65 9.10 -12.31
C GLY A 63 -19.78 8.07 -12.45
N LYS A 64 -19.46 6.78 -12.50
CA LYS A 64 -20.44 5.68 -12.54
C LYS A 64 -20.88 5.21 -11.14
N LEU A 65 -20.25 5.69 -10.07
CA LEU A 65 -20.63 5.35 -8.70
C LEU A 65 -21.85 6.15 -8.26
N ASP A 66 -22.57 5.60 -7.28
CA ASP A 66 -23.67 6.29 -6.62
C ASP A 66 -23.21 7.68 -6.10
N PRO A 67 -23.86 8.78 -6.54
CA PRO A 67 -23.55 10.13 -6.06
C PRO A 67 -23.63 10.27 -4.54
N ALA A 68 -24.56 9.57 -3.88
CA ALA A 68 -24.69 9.62 -2.43
C ALA A 68 -23.48 8.97 -1.73
N LEU A 69 -22.97 7.86 -2.29
CA LEU A 69 -21.73 7.24 -1.82
C LEU A 69 -20.53 8.16 -2.00
N LEU A 70 -20.39 8.82 -3.15
CA LEU A 70 -19.31 9.78 -3.40
C LEU A 70 -19.37 10.99 -2.48
N ALA A 71 -20.57 11.53 -2.23
CA ALA A 71 -20.76 12.62 -1.28
C ALA A 71 -20.32 12.20 0.14
N ARG A 72 -20.70 11.00 0.58
CA ARG A 72 -20.26 10.45 1.87
C ARG A 72 -18.75 10.22 1.92
N ALA A 73 -18.15 9.72 0.84
CA ALA A 73 -16.71 9.54 0.75
C ALA A 73 -15.96 10.88 0.87
N ARG A 74 -16.41 11.91 0.15
CA ARG A 74 -15.81 13.26 0.23
C ARG A 74 -15.99 13.88 1.62
N ALA A 75 -17.16 13.72 2.23
CA ALA A 75 -17.39 14.18 3.59
C ALA A 75 -16.47 13.49 4.62
N ARG A 76 -16.13 12.22 4.40
CA ARG A 76 -15.29 11.43 5.30
C ARG A 76 -13.79 11.60 5.07
N TYR A 77 -13.36 11.69 3.82
CA TYR A 77 -11.95 11.61 3.40
C TYR A 77 -11.42 12.91 2.77
N GLY A 78 -12.28 13.91 2.55
CA GLY A 78 -11.91 15.17 1.88
C GLY A 78 -11.81 15.01 0.37
N ALA A 79 -10.77 15.58 -0.24
CA ALA A 79 -10.56 15.54 -1.69
C ALA A 79 -10.06 14.19 -2.20
N SER A 80 -9.49 13.35 -1.33
CA SER A 80 -8.87 12.10 -1.75
C SER A 80 -8.90 11.04 -0.66
N LEU A 81 -9.03 9.78 -1.08
CA LEU A 81 -8.81 8.62 -0.23
C LEU A 81 -7.34 8.19 -0.33
N VAL A 82 -6.67 8.07 0.82
CA VAL A 82 -5.32 7.49 0.90
C VAL A 82 -5.40 6.20 1.70
N THR A 83 -4.79 5.14 1.20
CA THR A 83 -4.62 3.89 1.94
C THR A 83 -3.21 3.34 1.73
N HIS A 84 -2.81 2.42 2.59
CA HIS A 84 -1.48 1.84 2.61
C HIS A 84 -1.57 0.33 2.62
N LYS A 85 -0.69 -0.31 1.85
CA LYS A 85 -0.53 -1.76 1.83
C LYS A 85 0.94 -2.11 1.92
N THR A 86 1.28 -3.07 2.76
CA THR A 86 2.64 -3.59 2.84
C THR A 86 2.77 -4.84 1.97
N LEU A 87 3.82 -4.89 1.17
CA LEU A 87 4.26 -6.09 0.45
C LEU A 87 5.54 -6.59 1.12
N GLU A 88 5.57 -7.88 1.44
CA GLU A 88 6.69 -8.48 2.16
C GLU A 88 7.16 -9.73 1.41
N ARG A 89 8.48 -9.86 1.28
CA ARG A 89 9.10 -11.08 0.77
C ARG A 89 10.35 -11.39 1.58
N MET A 90 10.41 -12.60 2.10
CA MET A 90 11.61 -13.14 2.71
C MET A 90 12.53 -13.67 1.61
N GLY A 91 13.74 -13.14 1.52
CA GLY A 91 14.83 -13.71 0.75
C GLY A 91 15.76 -14.47 1.69
N VAL A 92 16.11 -15.69 1.30
CA VAL A 92 17.23 -16.45 1.88
C VAL A 92 18.46 -16.16 1.00
N ALA A 93 19.64 -15.98 1.59
CA ALA A 93 20.87 -15.87 0.82
C ALA A 93 20.98 -17.05 -0.17
N GLY A 94 21.41 -16.77 -1.40
CA GLY A 94 21.38 -17.73 -2.52
C GLY A 94 22.08 -19.07 -2.24
N ALA A 95 22.98 -19.12 -1.27
CA ALA A 95 23.69 -20.33 -0.84
C ALA A 95 22.79 -21.37 -0.13
N GLU A 96 21.62 -20.98 0.41
CA GLU A 96 20.72 -21.86 1.17
C GLU A 96 19.40 -22.18 0.45
N VAL A 97 19.18 -21.66 -0.77
CA VAL A 97 17.95 -21.88 -1.56
C VAL A 97 17.66 -23.36 -1.81
N THR A 98 18.69 -24.20 -1.89
CA THR A 98 18.57 -25.65 -2.08
C THR A 98 17.95 -26.37 -0.87
N GLN A 99 17.94 -25.76 0.33
CA GLN A 99 17.42 -26.39 1.56
C GLN A 99 15.93 -26.11 1.82
N VAL A 100 15.33 -25.12 1.17
CA VAL A 100 13.97 -24.63 1.49
C VAL A 100 12.92 -25.07 0.44
N GLN A 101 13.32 -25.83 -0.58
CA GLN A 101 12.37 -26.48 -1.49
C GLN A 101 11.86 -27.79 -0.86
N GLN A 102 10.85 -27.69 0.01
CA GLN A 102 9.98 -28.82 0.39
C GLN A 102 8.52 -28.44 0.17
#